data_AF-A0A1Y4HW28-F1
#
_entry.id   AF-A0A1Y4HW28-F1
#
_cell.length_a   1.000
_cell.length_b   1.000
_cell.length_c   1.000
_cell.angle_alpha   90.00
_cell.angle_beta   90.00
_cell.angle_gamma   90.00
#
_symmetry.space_group_name_H-M   'P 1'
#
loop_
_entity.id
_entity.type
_entity.pdbx_description
1 polymer ?
#
loop_
_entity_poly.entity_id
_entity_poly.type
_entity_poly.pdbx_seq_one_letter_code
_entity_poly.pdbx_strand_id
1 'polypeptide(L)'
;MVSLMLFLCLFAGGMFCPSSASAQKTVRQSEKMRPAWLSDKTPRPTNATFHYRTVEAQGNTLDEARRQCLVVLSEDVERTWKVSGGGTQDIREVQTNGEIDSRSVFTYHYNVAGEEVSITTTCYDEYWECVRYPDGALRYHCYMLFGVADTAQPEFDRLRFTRKYGARGLWRSLIIPGWGQMYKGSTAKGLGILGGEAVLAAGIIVSENLRSSYIKKMIEQPQHQQTYNNRADNWCNIRNVCIGAAAALYVYNLVDALVANGRKRAVTQKRVYLSLQPVAGDCNGIGLAVNF
;
A
#
# COMPACT_ATOMS: atom_id res chain seq x y z
N MET A 1 -30.81 31.15 -18.31
CA MET A 1 -30.54 29.78 -18.79
C MET A 1 -29.15 29.61 -19.45
N VAL A 2 -28.17 30.47 -19.15
CA VAL A 2 -26.80 30.41 -19.70
C VAL A 2 -25.75 30.10 -18.61
N SER A 3 -26.11 30.18 -17.33
CA SER A 3 -25.14 30.05 -16.23
C SER A 3 -24.83 28.62 -15.77
N LEU A 4 -25.59 27.59 -16.22
CA LEU A 4 -25.39 26.20 -15.77
C LEU A 4 -24.55 25.36 -16.75
N MET A 5 -24.44 25.77 -18.02
CA MET A 5 -23.58 25.07 -18.99
C MET A 5 -22.09 25.36 -18.80
N LEU A 6 -21.72 26.48 -18.18
CA LEU A 6 -20.32 26.79 -17.89
C LEU A 6 -19.71 25.94 -16.76
N PHE A 7 -20.53 25.38 -15.86
CA PHE A 7 -20.03 24.54 -14.76
C PHE A 7 -19.81 23.07 -15.16
N LEU A 8 -20.53 22.57 -16.17
CA LEU A 8 -20.35 21.21 -16.69
C LEU A 8 -19.17 21.07 -17.67
N CYS A 9 -18.76 22.16 -18.32
CA CYS A 9 -17.56 22.15 -19.18
C CYS A 9 -16.24 22.17 -18.39
N LEU A 10 -16.24 22.60 -17.12
CA LEU A 10 -15.03 22.58 -16.27
C LEU A 10 -14.67 21.18 -15.75
N PHE A 11 -15.60 20.22 -15.73
CA PHE A 11 -15.30 18.82 -15.41
C PHE A 11 -14.98 17.95 -16.63
N ALA A 12 -15.40 18.36 -17.83
CA ALA A 12 -14.99 17.71 -19.08
C ALA A 12 -13.60 18.17 -19.58
N GLY A 13 -13.08 19.31 -19.10
CA GLY A 13 -11.77 19.85 -19.49
C GLY A 13 -10.58 19.47 -18.60
N GLY A 14 -10.78 18.66 -17.55
CA GLY A 14 -9.73 18.31 -16.58
C GLY A 14 -8.87 17.09 -16.94
N MET A 15 -9.22 16.35 -17.99
CA MET A 15 -8.47 15.18 -18.44
C MET A 15 -7.76 15.50 -19.75
N PHE A 16 -6.44 15.31 -19.78
CA PHE A 16 -5.52 15.58 -20.90
C PHE A 16 -5.02 17.02 -21.02
N CYS A 17 -4.36 17.51 -19.97
CA CYS A 17 -3.10 18.20 -20.22
C CYS A 17 -2.01 17.11 -20.25
N PRO A 18 -1.45 16.71 -21.41
CA PRO A 18 -0.22 15.94 -21.41
C PRO A 18 0.86 16.93 -20.98
N SER A 19 1.06 17.05 -19.67
CA SER A 19 2.30 17.60 -19.16
C SER A 19 3.39 16.67 -19.67
N SER A 20 4.08 17.08 -20.73
CA SER A 20 5.37 16.53 -21.14
C SER A 20 6.42 16.90 -20.09
N ALA A 21 6.14 16.63 -18.83
CA ALA A 21 7.21 16.40 -17.87
C ALA A 21 7.88 15.12 -18.38
N SER A 22 9.17 15.20 -18.68
CA SER A 22 9.97 14.02 -18.98
C SER A 22 10.04 13.18 -17.70
N ALA A 23 8.96 12.43 -17.48
CA ALA A 23 8.70 11.70 -16.28
C ALA A 23 9.52 10.43 -16.35
N GLN A 24 10.36 10.24 -15.33
CA GLN A 24 11.07 9.00 -15.08
C GLN A 24 10.12 7.81 -15.25
N LYS A 25 10.46 6.89 -16.14
CA LYS A 25 9.62 5.73 -16.43
C LYS A 25 10.21 4.50 -15.79
N THR A 26 9.49 3.91 -14.84
CA THR A 26 9.83 2.59 -14.30
C THR A 26 9.66 1.54 -15.38
N VAL A 27 10.75 0.91 -15.80
CA VAL A 27 10.79 -0.12 -16.85
C VAL A 27 10.59 -1.50 -16.24
N ARG A 28 11.26 -1.77 -15.11
CA ARG A 28 11.19 -3.04 -14.39
C ARG A 28 11.12 -2.78 -12.90
N GLN A 29 10.53 -3.70 -12.16
CA GLN A 29 10.46 -3.63 -10.72
C GLN A 29 10.33 -5.05 -10.15
N SER A 30 10.84 -5.22 -8.94
CA SER A 30 10.78 -6.49 -8.19
C SER A 30 9.36 -6.89 -7.78
N GLU A 31 8.50 -5.90 -7.48
CA GLU A 31 7.10 -6.10 -7.11
C GLU A 31 6.18 -5.27 -8.00
N LYS A 32 4.95 -5.74 -8.25
CA LYS A 32 3.96 -5.01 -9.05
C LYS A 32 3.57 -3.64 -8.46
N MET A 33 3.66 -3.51 -7.13
CA MET A 33 3.38 -2.28 -6.39
C MET A 33 4.45 -2.09 -5.32
N ARG A 34 4.86 -0.83 -5.10
CA ARG A 34 5.76 -0.47 -4.00
C ARG A 34 5.23 -1.03 -2.67
N PRO A 35 6.06 -1.78 -1.91
CA PRO A 35 5.70 -2.28 -0.58
C PRO A 35 5.19 -1.20 0.37
N ALA A 36 4.38 -1.61 1.36
CA ALA A 36 3.76 -0.70 2.32
C ALA A 36 4.80 0.02 3.20
N TRP A 37 5.91 -0.63 3.52
CA TRP A 37 6.99 -0.06 4.33
C TRP A 37 7.75 1.08 3.63
N LEU A 38 7.51 1.32 2.32
CA LEU A 38 8.00 2.50 1.60
C LEU A 38 7.01 3.67 1.57
N SER A 39 5.78 3.48 2.06
CA SER A 39 4.70 4.48 1.96
C SER A 39 4.07 4.70 3.33
N ASP A 40 4.92 5.11 4.29
CA ASP A 40 4.57 5.49 5.67
C ASP A 40 4.06 4.37 6.59
N LYS A 41 4.08 3.12 6.11
CA LYS A 41 3.67 1.94 6.90
C LYS A 41 4.87 1.06 7.23
N THR A 42 5.97 1.69 7.61
CA THR A 42 7.13 0.98 8.18
C THR A 42 6.66 0.25 9.43
N PRO A 43 7.09 -1.00 9.64
CA PRO A 43 6.71 -1.76 10.83
C PRO A 43 7.18 -1.02 12.09
N ARG A 44 6.48 -1.23 13.21
CA ARG A 44 6.91 -0.75 14.52
C ARG A 44 7.54 -1.91 15.27
N PRO A 45 8.70 -1.71 15.91
CA PRO A 45 9.36 -2.79 16.64
C PRO A 45 8.48 -3.22 17.83
N THR A 46 8.52 -4.51 18.18
CA THR A 46 7.77 -5.03 19.33
C THR A 46 8.46 -4.77 20.66
N ASN A 47 9.76 -4.50 20.64
CA ASN A 47 10.58 -4.19 21.81
C ASN A 47 11.48 -2.97 21.54
N ALA A 48 12.23 -2.54 22.56
CA ALA A 48 13.15 -1.40 22.48
C ALA A 48 14.61 -1.80 22.20
N THR A 49 14.87 -3.05 21.81
CA THR A 49 16.24 -3.56 21.60
C THR A 49 16.78 -3.26 20.19
N PHE A 50 15.90 -2.83 19.29
CA PHE A 50 16.22 -2.48 17.91
C PHE A 50 15.17 -1.52 17.34
N HIS A 51 15.52 -0.86 16.24
CA HIS A 51 14.58 -0.06 15.45
C HIS A 51 14.65 -0.40 13.97
N TYR A 52 13.58 -0.08 13.23
CA TYR A 52 13.54 -0.26 11.79
C TYR A 52 14.12 0.95 11.07
N ARG A 53 14.96 0.68 10.06
CA ARG A 53 15.54 1.70 9.19
C ARG A 53 15.34 1.33 7.73
N THR A 54 14.87 2.29 6.94
CA THR A 54 14.78 2.15 5.49
C THR A 54 15.92 2.90 4.85
N VAL A 55 16.61 2.23 3.93
CA VAL A 55 17.74 2.78 3.19
C VAL A 55 17.45 2.68 1.70
N GLU A 56 17.83 3.72 0.96
CA GLU A 56 17.70 3.77 -0.49
C GLU A 56 19.04 4.16 -1.13
N ALA A 57 19.34 3.54 -2.28
CA ALA A 57 20.50 3.91 -3.06
C ALA A 57 20.29 3.60 -4.55
N GLN A 58 21.13 4.20 -5.39
CA GLN A 58 21.09 4.03 -6.84
C GLN A 58 22.39 3.43 -7.36
N GLY A 59 22.29 2.66 -8.44
CA GLY A 59 23.44 2.09 -9.14
C GLY A 59 23.14 1.85 -10.62
N ASN A 60 24.19 1.67 -11.42
CA ASN A 60 24.04 1.27 -12.82
C ASN A 60 23.66 -0.21 -12.94
N THR A 61 24.01 -1.00 -11.93
CA THR A 61 23.58 -2.40 -11.77
C THR A 61 22.83 -2.60 -10.45
N LEU A 62 22.04 -3.67 -10.36
CA LEU A 62 21.33 -4.01 -9.13
C LEU A 62 22.30 -4.30 -7.97
N ASP A 63 23.39 -5.01 -8.24
CA ASP A 63 24.38 -5.35 -7.20
C ASP A 63 25.19 -4.13 -6.73
N GLU A 64 25.42 -3.17 -7.62
CA GLU A 64 25.97 -1.87 -7.23
C GLU A 64 24.99 -1.11 -6.32
N ALA A 65 23.71 -1.03 -6.68
CA ALA A 65 22.71 -0.38 -5.86
C ALA A 65 22.57 -1.04 -4.48
N ARG A 66 22.62 -2.38 -4.41
CA ARG A 66 22.62 -3.13 -3.13
C ARG A 66 23.84 -2.81 -2.27
N ARG A 67 25.04 -2.84 -2.85
CA ARG A 67 26.27 -2.47 -2.13
C ARG A 67 26.19 -1.03 -1.62
N GLN A 68 25.65 -0.13 -2.43
CA GLN A 68 25.52 1.27 -2.04
C GLN A 68 24.48 1.46 -0.90
N CYS A 69 23.41 0.66 -0.85
CA CYS A 69 22.51 0.64 0.31
C CYS A 69 23.24 0.24 1.61
N LEU A 70 24.18 -0.71 1.54
CA LEU A 70 24.97 -1.12 2.72
C LEU A 70 25.92 -0.01 3.17
N VAL A 71 26.51 0.75 2.23
CA VAL A 71 27.34 1.93 2.53
C VAL A 71 26.51 3.02 3.20
N VAL A 72 25.32 3.33 2.67
CA VAL A 72 24.44 4.33 3.28
C VAL A 72 24.00 3.88 4.68
N LEU A 73 23.74 2.58 4.88
CA LEU A 73 23.43 2.04 6.20
C LEU A 73 24.60 2.24 7.18
N SER A 74 25.83 1.93 6.78
CA SER A 74 26.99 2.12 7.66
C SER A 74 27.22 3.58 8.01
N GLU A 75 27.07 4.50 7.04
CA GLU A 75 27.18 5.95 7.29
C GLU A 75 26.09 6.45 8.26
N ASP A 76 24.87 5.92 8.17
CA ASP A 76 23.76 6.27 9.04
C ASP A 76 24.00 5.77 10.49
N VAL A 77 24.55 4.57 10.64
CA VAL A 77 24.97 4.01 11.92
C VAL A 77 26.10 4.84 12.53
N GLU A 78 27.13 5.17 11.76
CA GLU A 78 28.25 6.01 12.20
C GLU A 78 27.78 7.37 12.74
N ARG A 79 26.86 8.02 12.01
CA ARG A 79 26.29 9.32 12.42
C ARG A 79 25.44 9.21 13.68
N THR A 80 24.61 8.18 13.79
CA THR A 80 23.68 7.99 14.91
C THR A 80 24.42 7.69 16.21
N TRP A 81 25.43 6.81 16.12
CA TRP A 81 26.19 6.35 17.29
C TRP A 81 27.44 7.18 17.56
N LYS A 82 27.76 8.15 16.69
CA LYS A 82 28.98 8.99 16.75
C LYS A 82 30.26 8.14 16.80
N VAL A 83 30.27 7.07 16.02
CA VAL A 83 31.40 6.13 15.93
C VAL A 83 32.15 6.34 14.62
N SER A 84 33.46 6.11 14.63
CA SER A 84 34.31 6.15 13.44
C SER A 84 35.11 4.86 13.36
N GLY A 85 34.89 4.05 12.32
CA GLY A 85 35.58 2.78 12.16
C GLY A 85 35.20 2.08 10.86
N GLY A 86 35.95 1.03 10.50
CA GLY A 86 35.64 0.20 9.33
C GLY A 86 34.91 -1.08 9.76
N GLY A 87 33.68 -1.26 9.31
CA GLY A 87 32.89 -2.46 9.60
C GLY A 87 33.33 -3.66 8.78
N THR A 88 33.45 -4.83 9.42
CA THR A 88 33.62 -6.12 8.73
C THR A 88 32.24 -6.69 8.41
N GLN A 89 32.06 -7.33 7.26
CA GLN A 89 30.78 -7.98 6.92
C GLN A 89 30.85 -9.47 7.29
N ASP A 90 30.10 -9.89 8.30
CA ASP A 90 29.82 -11.32 8.56
C ASP A 90 28.38 -11.62 8.14
N ILE A 91 28.19 -12.59 7.24
CA ILE A 91 26.86 -13.02 6.76
C ILE A 91 26.51 -14.29 7.52
N ARG A 92 25.62 -14.17 8.50
CA ARG A 92 25.09 -15.34 9.22
C ARG A 92 23.71 -15.69 8.70
N GLU A 93 23.57 -16.89 8.13
CA GLU A 93 22.28 -17.52 7.86
C GLU A 93 21.77 -18.19 9.14
N VAL A 94 20.70 -17.66 9.73
CA VAL A 94 20.11 -18.22 10.96
C VAL A 94 19.04 -19.25 10.59
N GLN A 95 19.38 -20.54 10.72
CA GLN A 95 18.43 -21.63 10.55
C GLN A 95 17.63 -21.84 11.85
N THR A 96 16.29 -21.70 11.82
CA THR A 96 15.44 -21.92 13.02
C THR A 96 14.35 -22.95 12.71
N ASN A 97 14.29 -24.06 13.46
CA ASN A 97 13.23 -25.08 13.42
C ASN A 97 12.94 -25.72 12.05
N GLY A 98 13.97 -26.02 11.24
CA GLY A 98 13.82 -26.74 9.96
C GLY A 98 13.10 -25.96 8.85
N GLU A 99 12.63 -24.75 9.14
CA GLU A 99 12.14 -23.78 8.17
C GLU A 99 13.29 -22.80 7.90
N ILE A 100 13.83 -22.81 6.68
CA ILE A 100 14.92 -21.91 6.29
C ILE A 100 14.34 -20.49 6.19
N ASP A 101 14.37 -19.74 7.29
CA ASP A 101 14.13 -18.30 7.32
C ASP A 101 15.49 -17.62 7.06
N SER A 102 15.90 -17.59 5.78
CA SER A 102 17.18 -17.04 5.36
C SER A 102 17.21 -15.53 5.61
N ARG A 103 17.56 -15.12 6.84
CA ARG A 103 17.85 -13.74 7.18
C ARG A 103 19.33 -13.49 7.06
N SER A 104 19.71 -12.53 6.22
CA SER A 104 21.07 -12.00 6.22
C SER A 104 21.21 -11.06 7.42
N VAL A 105 21.94 -11.52 8.43
CA VAL A 105 22.39 -10.70 9.56
C VAL A 105 23.77 -10.11 9.21
N PHE A 106 23.96 -8.82 9.42
CA PHE A 106 25.19 -8.08 9.14
C PHE A 106 25.82 -7.58 10.46
N THR A 107 27.02 -8.09 10.73
CA THR A 107 27.99 -7.80 11.81
C THR A 107 28.85 -6.52 11.76
N TYR A 108 28.42 -5.28 12.00
CA TYR A 108 29.38 -4.15 11.91
C TYR A 108 30.23 -4.02 13.19
N HIS A 109 31.56 -4.07 13.07
CA HIS A 109 32.50 -3.88 14.18
C HIS A 109 33.12 -2.48 14.10
N TYR A 110 32.99 -1.68 15.16
CA TYR A 110 33.55 -0.33 15.27
C TYR A 110 34.53 -0.25 16.44
N ASN A 111 35.57 0.57 16.31
CA ASN A 111 36.47 0.87 17.44
C ASN A 111 36.17 2.29 17.92
N VAL A 112 35.74 2.41 19.17
CA VAL A 112 35.37 3.69 19.79
C VAL A 112 36.21 3.85 21.04
N ALA A 113 37.14 4.82 21.03
CA ALA A 113 37.99 5.12 22.18
C ALA A 113 38.79 3.91 22.75
N GLY A 114 39.12 2.92 21.92
CA GLY A 114 39.85 1.71 22.33
C GLY A 114 38.97 0.52 22.72
N GLU A 115 37.64 0.68 22.75
CA GLU A 115 36.68 -0.40 22.93
C GLU A 115 36.05 -0.82 21.60
N GLU A 116 35.88 -2.14 21.40
CA GLU A 116 35.21 -2.69 20.22
C GLU A 116 33.69 -2.72 20.45
N VAL A 117 32.95 -1.96 19.64
CA VAL A 117 31.50 -1.90 19.65
C VAL A 117 30.97 -2.62 18.41
N SER A 118 30.28 -3.74 18.60
CA SER A 118 29.63 -4.46 17.51
C SER A 118 28.15 -4.06 17.38
N ILE A 119 27.75 -3.56 16.22
CA ILE A 119 26.38 -3.23 15.88
C ILE A 119 25.86 -4.27 14.89
N THR A 120 24.90 -5.07 15.35
CA THR A 120 24.24 -6.07 14.51
C THR A 120 23.06 -5.45 13.78
N THR A 121 22.93 -5.71 12.49
CA THR A 121 21.75 -5.36 11.70
C THR A 121 21.20 -6.58 10.98
N THR A 122 19.93 -6.55 10.58
CA THR A 122 19.31 -7.62 9.79
C THR A 122 18.52 -7.04 8.63
N CYS A 123 18.66 -7.63 7.44
CA CYS A 123 17.83 -7.26 6.29
C CYS A 123 16.52 -8.05 6.33
N TYR A 124 15.40 -7.32 6.31
CA TYR A 124 14.06 -7.89 6.32
C TYR A 124 13.44 -8.02 4.94
N ASP A 125 13.64 -7.04 4.07
CA ASP A 125 13.04 -7.02 2.74
C ASP A 125 13.83 -6.13 1.79
N GLU A 126 13.78 -6.47 0.51
CA GLU A 126 14.36 -5.69 -0.58
C GLU A 126 13.26 -5.36 -1.60
N TYR A 127 13.32 -4.15 -2.13
CA TYR A 127 12.54 -3.74 -3.28
C TYR A 127 13.40 -2.90 -4.21
N TRP A 128 13.44 -3.26 -5.49
CA TRP A 128 14.14 -2.49 -6.50
C TRP A 128 13.24 -2.12 -7.68
N GLU A 129 13.57 -0.99 -8.30
CA GLU A 129 13.00 -0.46 -9.54
C GLU A 129 14.12 -0.11 -10.52
N CYS A 130 13.95 -0.43 -11.80
CA CYS A 130 14.80 0.04 -12.88
C CYS A 130 14.09 1.19 -13.58
N VAL A 131 14.67 2.38 -13.50
CA VAL A 131 14.10 3.63 -13.97
C VAL A 131 14.88 4.11 -15.19
N ARG A 132 14.15 4.44 -16.26
CA ARG A 132 14.71 5.14 -17.42
C ARG A 132 14.62 6.64 -17.20
N TYR A 133 15.77 7.29 -17.24
CA TYR A 133 15.92 8.72 -17.13
C TYR A 133 15.75 9.42 -18.50
N PRO A 134 15.50 10.75 -18.51
CA PRO A 134 15.34 11.54 -19.74
C PRO A 134 16.55 11.48 -20.69
N ASP A 135 17.74 11.29 -20.14
CA ASP A 135 19.02 11.11 -20.86
C ASP A 135 19.14 9.72 -21.54
N GLY A 136 18.14 8.85 -21.38
CA GLY A 136 18.13 7.49 -21.88
C GLY A 136 18.85 6.49 -20.97
N ALA A 137 19.49 6.95 -19.89
CA ALA A 137 20.19 6.08 -18.95
C ALA A 137 19.19 5.23 -18.15
N LEU A 138 19.58 3.97 -17.91
CA LEU A 138 18.87 3.07 -17.00
C LEU A 138 19.62 3.04 -15.68
N ARG A 139 18.94 3.34 -14.58
CA ARG A 139 19.50 3.15 -13.24
C ARG A 139 18.60 2.28 -12.40
N TYR A 140 19.22 1.48 -11.56
CA TYR A 140 18.54 0.71 -10.53
C TYR A 140 18.43 1.56 -9.27
N HIS A 141 17.22 1.69 -8.76
CA HIS A 141 16.92 2.21 -7.43
C HIS A 141 16.62 1.03 -6.54
N CYS A 142 17.42 0.84 -5.51
CA CYS A 142 17.24 -0.22 -4.52
C CYS A 142 16.78 0.40 -3.21
N TYR A 143 15.81 -0.24 -2.57
CA TYR A 143 15.30 0.10 -1.26
C TYR A 143 15.37 -1.14 -0.39
N MET A 144 15.90 -1.00 0.82
CA MET A 144 16.06 -2.10 1.76
C MET A 144 15.51 -1.71 3.14
N LEU A 145 14.82 -2.66 3.77
CA LEU A 145 14.33 -2.52 5.14
C LEU A 145 15.26 -3.28 6.07
N PHE A 146 15.92 -2.55 6.97
CA PHE A 146 16.81 -3.10 7.99
C PHE A 146 16.18 -3.01 9.38
N GLY A 147 16.53 -3.95 10.25
CA GLY A 147 16.49 -3.77 11.70
C GLY A 147 17.89 -3.45 12.19
N VAL A 148 18.06 -2.36 12.92
CA VAL A 148 19.34 -1.92 13.49
C VAL A 148 19.27 -2.11 15.01
N ALA A 149 20.23 -2.84 15.56
CA ALA A 149 20.29 -3.09 17.00
C ALA A 149 20.63 -1.82 17.78
N ASP A 150 19.90 -1.62 18.88
CA ASP A 150 20.17 -0.57 19.87
C ASP A 150 20.87 -1.13 21.13
N THR A 151 21.05 -2.44 21.20
CA THR A 151 21.66 -3.15 22.33
C THR A 151 22.58 -4.27 21.83
N ALA A 152 23.53 -4.72 22.65
CA ALA A 152 24.48 -5.76 22.28
C ALA A 152 23.83 -7.14 22.02
N GLN A 153 22.65 -7.40 22.60
CA GLN A 153 21.87 -8.63 22.37
C GLN A 153 20.46 -8.25 21.88
N PRO A 154 20.32 -7.88 20.59
CA PRO A 154 19.04 -7.46 20.05
C PRO A 154 18.09 -8.65 19.86
N GLU A 155 16.82 -8.44 20.19
CA GLU A 155 15.75 -9.37 19.85
C GLU A 155 14.99 -8.84 18.64
N PHE A 156 15.41 -9.26 17.44
CA PHE A 156 14.78 -8.85 16.18
C PHE A 156 13.39 -9.49 15.99
N ASP A 157 12.43 -8.68 15.57
CA ASP A 157 11.07 -9.13 15.22
C ASP A 157 11.08 -10.19 14.12
N ARG A 158 10.15 -11.16 14.19
CA ARG A 158 9.88 -12.08 13.08
C ARG A 158 8.84 -11.46 12.13
N LEU A 159 9.30 -10.82 11.07
CA LEU A 159 8.42 -10.26 10.04
C LEU A 159 8.05 -11.31 8.99
N ARG A 160 6.75 -11.39 8.67
CA ARG A 160 6.23 -12.10 7.50
C ARG A 160 5.65 -11.12 6.51
N PHE A 161 6.02 -11.26 5.24
CA PHE A 161 5.47 -10.43 4.18
C PHE A 161 4.26 -11.10 3.52
N THR A 162 3.17 -10.35 3.37
CA THR A 162 1.96 -10.83 2.72
C THR A 162 1.35 -9.77 1.80
N ARG A 163 0.65 -10.23 0.76
CA ARG A 163 -0.14 -9.40 -0.15
C ARG A 163 -1.65 -9.53 0.11
N LYS A 164 -2.05 -10.39 1.06
CA LYS A 164 -3.44 -10.64 1.42
C LYS A 164 -3.89 -9.68 2.53
N TYR A 165 -4.97 -8.94 2.24
CA TYR A 165 -5.58 -7.98 3.16
C TYR A 165 -6.83 -8.53 3.86
N GLY A 166 -7.35 -9.67 3.39
CA GLY A 166 -8.54 -10.32 3.93
C GLY A 166 -9.80 -9.46 3.84
N ALA A 167 -10.81 -9.80 4.64
CA ALA A 167 -12.10 -9.10 4.66
C ALA A 167 -12.01 -7.61 5.00
N ARG A 168 -10.92 -7.14 5.62
CA ARG A 168 -10.73 -5.73 5.97
C ARG A 168 -10.73 -4.80 4.74
N GLY A 169 -10.29 -5.31 3.58
CA GLY A 169 -10.39 -4.57 2.31
C GLY A 169 -11.84 -4.44 1.83
N LEU A 170 -12.60 -5.55 1.90
CA LEU A 170 -14.01 -5.61 1.55
C LEU A 170 -14.86 -4.67 2.42
N TRP A 171 -14.70 -4.71 3.75
CA TRP A 171 -15.42 -3.85 4.69
C TRP A 171 -15.30 -2.36 4.38
N ARG A 172 -14.14 -1.93 3.87
CA ARG A 172 -13.93 -0.54 3.46
C ARG A 172 -14.65 -0.22 2.15
N SER A 173 -14.56 -1.11 1.16
CA SER A 173 -15.27 -0.97 -0.12
C SER A 173 -16.79 -1.04 0.00
N LEU A 174 -17.33 -1.66 1.07
CA LEU A 174 -18.76 -1.67 1.41
C LEU A 174 -19.27 -0.30 1.87
N ILE A 175 -18.43 0.49 2.54
CA ILE A 175 -18.83 1.81 3.06
C ILE A 175 -18.65 2.88 1.97
N ILE A 176 -17.49 2.87 1.31
CA ILE A 176 -17.14 3.82 0.25
C ILE A 176 -16.57 3.04 -0.94
N PRO A 177 -17.20 3.09 -2.12
CA PRO A 177 -16.67 2.46 -3.32
C PRO A 177 -15.23 2.90 -3.60
N GLY A 178 -14.36 1.95 -3.95
CA GLY A 178 -12.95 2.23 -4.22
C GLY A 178 -12.05 2.38 -2.99
N TRP A 179 -12.59 2.53 -1.77
CA TRP A 179 -11.77 2.71 -0.56
C TRP A 179 -10.92 1.49 -0.22
N GLY A 180 -11.46 0.28 -0.40
CA GLY A 180 -10.71 -0.97 -0.21
C GLY A 180 -9.49 -1.06 -1.13
N GLN A 181 -9.58 -0.57 -2.37
CA GLN A 181 -8.48 -0.57 -3.34
C GLN A 181 -7.40 0.44 -2.96
N MET A 182 -7.79 1.64 -2.53
CA MET A 182 -6.86 2.65 -2.00
C MET A 182 -6.13 2.11 -0.76
N TYR A 183 -6.84 1.42 0.14
CA TYR A 183 -6.25 0.80 1.32
C TYR A 183 -5.21 -0.29 0.98
N LYS A 184 -5.47 -1.08 -0.07
CA LYS A 184 -4.55 -2.08 -0.63
C LYS A 184 -3.35 -1.45 -1.37
N GLY A 185 -3.34 -0.14 -1.59
CA GLY A 185 -2.28 0.57 -2.31
C GLY A 185 -2.54 0.83 -3.79
N SER A 186 -3.67 0.38 -4.34
CA SER A 186 -4.05 0.66 -5.72
C SER A 186 -4.91 1.92 -5.80
N THR A 187 -4.27 3.08 -5.58
CA THR A 187 -4.96 4.38 -5.51
C THR A 187 -5.64 4.74 -6.82
N ALA A 188 -4.97 4.56 -7.96
CA ALA A 188 -5.55 4.85 -9.28
C ALA A 188 -6.85 4.05 -9.54
N LYS A 189 -6.86 2.75 -9.22
CA LYS A 189 -8.07 1.92 -9.34
C LYS A 189 -9.16 2.38 -8.37
N GLY A 190 -8.79 2.64 -7.12
CA GLY A 190 -9.74 3.09 -6.10
C GLY A 190 -10.39 4.43 -6.45
N LEU A 191 -9.61 5.39 -6.94
CA LEU A 191 -10.11 6.68 -7.40
C LEU A 191 -10.95 6.55 -8.67
N GLY A 192 -10.59 5.66 -9.60
CA GLY A 192 -11.39 5.39 -10.79
C GLY A 192 -12.77 4.83 -10.45
N ILE A 193 -12.85 3.88 -9.51
CA ILE A 193 -14.13 3.33 -9.02
C ILE A 193 -14.94 4.43 -8.33
N LEU A 194 -14.34 5.16 -7.40
CA LEU A 194 -15.02 6.22 -6.65
C LEU A 194 -15.53 7.32 -7.57
N GLY A 195 -14.71 7.76 -8.54
CA GLY A 195 -15.08 8.75 -9.54
C GLY A 195 -16.19 8.25 -10.46
N GLY A 196 -16.12 6.98 -10.90
CA GLY A 196 -17.17 6.35 -11.71
C GLY A 196 -18.52 6.34 -10.99
N GLU A 197 -18.54 5.92 -9.71
CA GLU A 197 -19.76 5.94 -8.89
C GLU A 197 -20.30 7.37 -8.68
N ALA A 198 -19.42 8.35 -8.46
CA ALA A 198 -19.83 9.74 -8.32
C ALA A 198 -20.49 10.29 -9.60
N VAL A 199 -19.93 9.97 -10.77
CA VAL A 199 -20.51 10.36 -12.07
C VAL A 199 -21.87 9.70 -12.29
N LEU A 200 -22.00 8.41 -11.96
CA LEU A 200 -23.26 7.68 -12.09
C LEU A 200 -24.33 8.23 -11.14
N ALA A 201 -23.98 8.52 -9.89
CA ALA A 201 -24.88 9.14 -8.91
C ALA A 201 -25.34 10.54 -9.39
N ALA A 202 -24.43 11.36 -9.91
CA ALA A 202 -24.78 12.65 -10.51
C ALA A 202 -25.71 12.48 -11.71
N GLY A 203 -25.46 11.48 -12.57
CA GLY A 203 -26.30 11.13 -13.71
C GLY A 203 -27.72 10.75 -13.31
N ILE A 204 -27.89 9.99 -12.22
CA ILE A 204 -29.21 9.63 -11.66
C ILE A 204 -29.96 10.89 -11.23
N ILE A 205 -29.32 11.78 -10.46
CA ILE A 205 -29.94 13.00 -9.92
C ILE A 205 -30.34 13.94 -11.07
N VAL A 206 -29.43 14.20 -12.01
CA VAL A 206 -29.69 15.09 -13.16
C VAL A 206 -30.81 14.54 -14.03
N SER A 207 -30.80 13.24 -14.32
CA SER A 207 -31.82 12.60 -15.14
C SER A 207 -33.20 12.66 -14.47
N GLU A 208 -33.28 12.46 -13.16
CA GLU A 208 -34.53 12.56 -12.42
C GLU A 208 -35.07 14.00 -12.39
N ASN A 209 -34.19 14.98 -12.18
CA ASN A 209 -34.56 16.39 -12.21
C ASN A 209 -35.09 16.81 -13.59
N LEU A 210 -34.44 16.37 -14.67
CA LEU A 210 -34.87 16.67 -16.04
C LEU A 210 -36.19 15.97 -16.38
N ARG A 211 -36.35 14.69 -16.00
CA ARG A 211 -37.61 13.95 -16.13
C ARG A 211 -38.76 14.68 -15.45
N SER A 212 -38.56 15.08 -14.19
CA SER A 212 -39.55 15.83 -13.41
C SER A 212 -39.90 17.18 -14.06
N SER A 213 -38.90 17.90 -14.57
CA SER A 213 -39.12 19.15 -15.31
C SER A 213 -39.98 18.96 -16.56
N TYR A 214 -39.75 17.91 -17.34
CA TYR A 214 -40.55 17.63 -18.54
C TYR A 214 -41.98 17.21 -18.19
N ILE A 215 -42.18 16.43 -17.13
CA ILE A 215 -43.53 16.11 -16.63
C ILE A 215 -44.29 17.37 -16.23
N LYS A 216 -43.64 18.32 -15.55
CA LYS A 216 -44.26 19.61 -15.22
C LYS A 216 -44.66 20.38 -16.49
N LYS A 217 -43.81 20.42 -17.50
CA LYS A 217 -44.10 21.07 -18.79
C LYS A 217 -45.24 20.40 -19.57
N MET A 218 -45.44 19.10 -19.42
CA MET A 218 -46.59 18.39 -20.00
C MET A 218 -47.93 18.89 -19.44
N ILE A 219 -47.94 19.23 -18.15
CA ILE A 219 -49.12 19.75 -17.46
C ILE A 219 -49.37 21.20 -17.87
N GLU A 220 -48.31 22.02 -17.95
CA GLU A 220 -48.40 23.44 -18.29
C GLU A 220 -48.72 23.70 -19.77
N GLN A 221 -48.27 22.83 -20.68
CA GLN A 221 -48.42 23.00 -22.12
C GLN A 221 -48.99 21.74 -22.78
N PRO A 222 -50.32 21.53 -22.68
CA PRO A 222 -50.98 20.33 -23.20
C PRO A 222 -50.80 20.13 -24.72
N GLN A 223 -50.59 21.22 -25.47
CA GLN A 223 -50.40 21.21 -26.93
C GLN A 223 -49.13 20.46 -27.39
N HIS A 224 -48.12 20.29 -26.52
CA HIS A 224 -46.87 19.59 -26.84
C HIS A 224 -46.66 18.33 -25.99
N GLN A 225 -47.74 17.75 -25.46
CA GLN A 225 -47.69 16.60 -24.54
C GLN A 225 -46.87 15.42 -25.05
N GLN A 226 -47.07 14.98 -26.30
CA GLN A 226 -46.35 13.83 -26.85
C GLN A 226 -44.84 14.06 -26.90
N THR A 227 -44.42 15.28 -27.27
CA THR A 227 -43.00 15.64 -27.34
C THR A 227 -42.36 15.65 -25.95
N TYR A 228 -43.04 16.19 -24.94
CA TYR A 228 -42.52 16.21 -23.58
C TYR A 228 -42.56 14.83 -22.91
N ASN A 229 -43.56 14.01 -23.22
CA ASN A 229 -43.63 12.63 -22.74
C ASN A 229 -42.44 11.81 -23.25
N ASN A 230 -42.19 11.84 -24.56
CA ASN A 230 -41.03 11.14 -25.14
C ASN A 230 -39.69 11.61 -24.54
N ARG A 231 -39.55 12.91 -24.22
CA ARG A 231 -38.35 13.42 -23.55
C ARG A 231 -38.25 12.94 -22.10
N ALA A 232 -39.36 12.95 -21.35
CA ALA A 232 -39.39 12.43 -20.00
C ALA A 232 -39.04 10.94 -19.96
N ASP A 233 -39.57 10.14 -20.90
CA ASP A 233 -39.26 8.72 -21.04
C ASP A 233 -37.78 8.49 -21.39
N ASN A 234 -37.19 9.30 -22.27
CA ASN A 234 -35.76 9.24 -22.55
C ASN A 234 -34.90 9.49 -21.30
N TRP A 235 -35.24 10.51 -20.49
CA TRP A 235 -34.53 10.77 -19.23
C TRP A 235 -34.78 9.68 -18.19
N CYS A 236 -35.95 9.06 -18.17
CA CYS A 236 -36.24 7.88 -17.36
C CYS A 236 -35.32 6.70 -17.75
N ASN A 237 -35.16 6.45 -19.05
CA ASN A 237 -34.26 5.41 -19.57
C ASN A 237 -32.81 5.70 -19.20
N ILE A 238 -32.33 6.94 -19.34
CA ILE A 238 -30.99 7.34 -18.92
C ILE A 238 -30.79 7.10 -17.42
N ARG A 239 -31.74 7.52 -16.58
CA ARG A 239 -31.70 7.27 -15.13
C ARG A 239 -31.57 5.78 -14.82
N ASN A 240 -32.38 4.93 -15.46
CA ASN A 240 -32.35 3.49 -15.24
C ASN A 240 -31.03 2.86 -15.70
N VAL A 241 -30.45 3.33 -16.80
CA VAL A 241 -29.11 2.92 -17.24
C VAL A 241 -28.05 3.33 -16.22
N CYS A 242 -28.10 4.56 -15.68
CA CYS A 242 -27.16 5.00 -14.64
C CYS A 242 -27.30 4.17 -13.35
N ILE A 243 -28.52 3.84 -12.93
CA ILE A 243 -28.77 2.97 -11.76
C ILE A 243 -28.19 1.58 -12.01
N GLY A 244 -28.46 0.98 -13.17
CA GLY A 244 -27.94 -0.34 -13.53
C GLY A 244 -26.41 -0.37 -13.59
N ALA A 245 -25.81 0.65 -14.19
CA ALA A 245 -24.36 0.80 -14.26
C ALA A 245 -23.73 1.01 -12.86
N ALA A 246 -24.36 1.79 -11.99
CA ALA A 246 -23.90 1.99 -10.61
C ALA A 246 -23.94 0.68 -9.83
N ALA A 247 -25.04 -0.06 -9.92
CA ALA A 247 -25.16 -1.38 -9.27
C ALA A 247 -24.08 -2.35 -9.78
N ALA A 248 -23.83 -2.40 -11.09
CA ALA A 248 -22.81 -3.26 -11.68
C ALA A 248 -21.39 -2.87 -11.23
N LEU A 249 -21.07 -1.57 -11.24
CA LEU A 249 -19.77 -1.06 -10.79
C LEU A 249 -19.54 -1.33 -9.29
N TYR A 250 -20.59 -1.18 -8.48
CA TYR A 250 -20.54 -1.45 -7.06
C TYR A 250 -20.24 -2.92 -6.76
N VAL A 251 -20.96 -3.85 -7.42
CA VAL A 251 -20.71 -5.29 -7.29
C VAL A 251 -19.29 -5.65 -7.73
N TYR A 252 -18.84 -5.11 -8.86
CA TYR A 252 -17.46 -5.29 -9.32
C TYR A 252 -16.43 -4.83 -8.28
N ASN A 253 -16.63 -3.64 -7.69
CA ASN A 253 -15.77 -3.12 -6.62
C ASN A 253 -15.69 -4.07 -5.42
N LEU A 254 -16.79 -4.69 -5.00
CA LEU A 254 -16.78 -5.64 -3.88
C LEU A 254 -16.00 -6.91 -4.21
N VAL A 255 -16.22 -7.49 -5.39
CA VAL A 255 -15.52 -8.71 -5.83
C VAL A 255 -14.02 -8.43 -5.94
N ASP A 256 -13.64 -7.33 -6.59
CA ASP A 256 -12.23 -6.96 -6.74
C ASP A 256 -11.61 -6.63 -5.37
N ALA A 257 -12.34 -5.99 -4.46
CA ALA A 257 -11.88 -5.72 -3.10
C ALA A 257 -11.71 -6.99 -2.24
N LEU A 258 -12.36 -8.09 -2.59
CA LEU A 258 -12.15 -9.38 -1.93
C LEU A 258 -10.96 -10.15 -2.53
N VAL A 259 -10.90 -10.24 -3.86
CA VAL A 259 -9.97 -11.13 -4.58
C VAL A 259 -8.61 -10.48 -4.83
N ALA A 260 -8.55 -9.17 -5.08
CA ALA A 260 -7.32 -8.53 -5.51
C ALA A 260 -6.24 -8.55 -4.42
N ASN A 261 -5.04 -8.97 -4.80
CA ASN A 261 -3.85 -8.82 -3.95
C ASN A 261 -3.46 -7.35 -3.85
N GLY A 262 -3.13 -6.91 -2.64
CA GLY A 262 -2.65 -5.56 -2.39
C GLY A 262 -1.13 -5.47 -2.43
N ARG A 263 -0.61 -4.29 -2.10
CA ARG A 263 0.83 -4.06 -1.92
C ARG A 263 1.39 -4.95 -0.82
N LYS A 264 2.61 -5.43 -1.00
CA LYS A 264 3.34 -6.25 -0.02
C LYS A 264 3.41 -5.48 1.30
N ARG A 265 2.96 -6.07 2.41
CA ARG A 265 3.03 -5.48 3.76
C ARG A 265 3.74 -6.43 4.71
N ALA A 266 4.46 -5.87 5.68
CA ALA A 266 5.00 -6.65 6.78
C ALA A 266 3.90 -6.91 7.83
N VAL A 267 3.92 -8.11 8.38
CA VAL A 267 3.07 -8.51 9.50
C VAL A 267 3.98 -9.18 10.51
N THR A 268 4.05 -8.63 11.71
CA THR A 268 4.81 -9.24 12.79
C THR A 268 4.14 -10.54 13.23
N GLN A 269 4.88 -11.64 13.19
CA GLN A 269 4.41 -12.91 13.73
C GLN A 269 4.55 -12.86 15.25
N LYS A 270 3.42 -12.80 15.96
CA LYS A 270 3.42 -13.04 17.40
C LYS A 270 3.65 -14.52 17.65
N ARG A 271 4.57 -14.87 18.55
CA ARG A 271 4.77 -16.24 19.01
C ARG A 271 3.61 -16.61 19.91
N VAL A 272 2.52 -17.08 19.32
CA VAL A 272 1.44 -17.71 20.09
C VAL A 272 1.84 -19.16 20.31
N TYR A 273 2.15 -19.51 21.55
CA TYR A 273 2.40 -20.90 21.91
C TYR A 273 1.47 -21.32 23.05
N LEU A 274 0.93 -22.51 22.87
CA LEU A 274 0.16 -23.22 23.88
C LEU A 274 1.14 -23.97 24.76
N SER A 275 1.18 -23.62 26.04
CA SER A 275 1.89 -24.41 27.05
C SER A 275 0.88 -25.19 27.87
N LEU A 276 1.04 -26.51 27.90
CA LEU A 276 0.45 -27.34 28.94
C LEU A 276 1.42 -27.39 30.12
N GLN A 277 0.93 -27.11 31.32
CA GLN A 277 1.70 -27.24 32.55
C GLN A 277 0.91 -28.03 33.58
N PRO A 278 1.53 -28.98 34.30
CA PRO A 278 0.87 -29.63 35.43
C PRO A 278 0.66 -28.60 36.54
N VAL A 279 -0.56 -28.51 37.07
CA VAL A 279 -0.90 -27.64 38.20
C VAL A 279 -1.09 -28.52 39.42
N ALA A 280 -0.25 -28.30 40.44
CA ALA A 280 -0.34 -28.97 41.73
C ALA A 280 -0.98 -28.05 42.76
N GLY A 281 -2.01 -28.55 43.45
CA GLY A 281 -2.81 -27.86 44.46
C GLY A 281 -3.87 -28.82 45.02
N ASP A 282 -4.92 -28.31 45.68
CA ASP A 282 -5.99 -29.15 46.26
C ASP A 282 -6.75 -29.99 45.21
N CYS A 283 -6.67 -29.59 43.93
CA CYS A 283 -7.08 -30.39 42.78
C CYS A 283 -5.91 -30.48 41.79
N ASN A 284 -5.29 -31.66 41.67
CA ASN A 284 -4.29 -31.91 40.64
C ASN A 284 -4.92 -31.87 39.24
N GLY A 285 -4.32 -31.12 38.33
CA GLY A 285 -4.86 -30.97 36.98
C GLY A 285 -3.82 -30.52 35.95
N ILE A 286 -4.31 -30.29 34.74
CA ILE A 286 -3.51 -29.75 33.63
C ILE A 286 -3.98 -28.31 33.38
N GLY A 287 -3.07 -27.36 33.56
CA GLY A 287 -3.26 -25.98 33.15
C GLY A 287 -2.92 -25.83 31.68
N LEU A 288 -3.83 -25.23 30.92
CA LEU A 288 -3.58 -24.81 29.54
C LEU A 288 -3.40 -23.29 29.55
N ALA A 289 -2.19 -22.84 29.22
CA ALA A 289 -1.88 -21.42 29.08
C ALA A 289 -1.61 -21.09 27.61
N VAL A 290 -2.24 -20.02 27.14
CA VAL A 290 -1.95 -19.41 25.84
C VAL A 290 -1.07 -18.21 26.12
N ASN A 291 0.20 -18.31 25.76
CA ASN A 291 1.16 -17.21 25.90
C ASN A 291 1.20 -16.43 24.59
N PHE A 292 1.15 -15.10 24.69
CA PHE A 292 1.04 -14.16 23.57
C PHE A 292 2.04 -13.00 23.68
#